data_AF-A0A8T6UBR7-F1
#
_entry.id   AF-A0A8T6UBR7-F1
#
_cell.length_a   1.000
_cell.length_b   1.000
_cell.length_c   1.000
_cell.angle_alpha   90.00
_cell.angle_beta   90.00
_cell.angle_gamma   90.00
#
_symmetry.space_group_name_H-M   'P 1'
#
loop_
_entity.id
_entity.type
_entity.pdbx_description
1 polymer ?
#
loop_
_entity_poly.entity_id
_entity_poly.type
_entity_poly.pdbx_seq_one_letter_code
_entity_poly.pdbx_strand_id
1 'polypeptide(L)'
;MIFIVCVIIAIGYVAGLFLYDPWIKDIFDIGETAAVRYWLVAVPVLVAFIAILGIGAWIGWTMATTPPPKPIEEIEVEEKKEAEEKKE
;
A
#
# COMPACT_ATOMS: atom_id res chain seq x y z
N MET A 1 20.16 7.70 -12.39
CA MET A 1 18.92 8.28 -12.96
C MET A 1 17.77 8.27 -11.96
N ILE A 2 17.34 7.12 -11.42
CA ILE A 2 16.22 7.04 -10.44
C ILE A 2 16.43 7.92 -9.20
N PHE A 3 17.64 7.91 -8.62
CA PHE A 3 17.97 8.75 -7.46
C PHE A 3 17.79 10.25 -7.72
N ILE A 4 18.19 10.72 -8.90
CA ILE A 4 18.06 12.14 -9.29
C ILE A 4 16.58 12.51 -9.40
N VAL A 5 15.75 11.63 -9.96
CA VAL A 5 14.30 11.84 -10.05
C VAL A 5 13.67 11.95 -8.66
N CYS A 6 14.02 11.07 -7.72
CA CYS A 6 13.52 11.15 -6.34
C CYS A 6 13.92 12.46 -5.65
N VAL A 7 15.16 12.91 -5.84
CA VAL A 7 15.64 14.18 -5.28
C VAL A 7 14.87 15.36 -5.86
N ILE A 8 14.62 15.40 -7.17
CA ILE A 8 13.83 16.45 -7.81
C ILE A 8 12.39 16.48 -7.26
N ILE A 9 11.75 15.31 -7.12
CA ILE A 9 10.41 15.21 -6.55
C ILE A 9 10.39 15.70 -5.10
N ALA A 10 11.37 15.31 -4.29
CA ALA A 10 11.48 15.76 -2.90
C ALA A 10 11.66 17.28 -2.80
N ILE A 11 12.53 17.85 -3.63
CA ILE A 11 12.75 19.30 -3.68
C ILE A 11 11.46 20.01 -4.13
N GLY A 12 10.80 19.51 -5.18
CA GLY A 12 9.54 20.07 -5.67
C GLY A 12 8.42 20.02 -4.62
N TYR A 13 8.32 18.92 -3.87
CA TYR A 13 7.37 18.77 -2.78
C TYR A 13 7.64 19.77 -1.64
N VAL A 14 8.90 19.90 -1.20
CA VAL A 14 9.29 20.86 -0.15
C VAL A 14 9.07 22.29 -0.61
N ALA A 15 9.42 22.62 -1.85
CA ALA A 15 9.17 23.92 -2.44
C ALA A 15 7.66 24.22 -2.52
N GLY A 16 6.83 23.26 -2.94
CA GLY A 16 5.38 23.40 -2.97
C GLY A 16 4.74 23.55 -1.58
N LEU A 17 5.36 23.04 -0.53
CA LEU A 17 4.83 23.15 0.83
C LEU A 17 5.18 24.51 1.48
N PHE A 18 6.44 24.93 1.36
CA PHE A 18 6.96 26.11 2.05
C PHE A 18 7.04 27.37 1.17
N LEU A 19 7.39 27.23 -0.10
CA LEU A 19 7.62 28.35 -1.03
C LEU A 19 6.41 28.65 -1.93
N TYR A 20 5.29 27.94 -1.76
CA TYR A 20 4.10 28.18 -2.57
C TYR A 20 3.53 29.59 -2.40
N ASP A 21 3.42 30.05 -1.16
CA ASP A 21 2.85 31.35 -0.81
C ASP A 21 3.70 32.54 -1.29
N PRO A 22 5.03 32.59 -1.08
CA PRO A 22 5.83 33.75 -1.46
C PRO A 22 6.32 33.79 -2.92
N TRP A 23 6.30 32.70 -3.69
CA TRP A 23 6.90 32.66 -5.03
C TRP A 23 6.03 31.97 -6.09
N ILE A 24 5.36 30.87 -5.75
CA ILE A 24 4.67 30.04 -6.76
C ILE A 24 3.28 30.58 -7.04
N LYS A 25 2.57 31.12 -6.04
CA LYS A 25 1.23 31.67 -6.19
C LYS A 25 1.18 32.80 -7.22
N ASP A 26 2.19 33.67 -7.22
CA ASP A 26 2.26 34.82 -8.14
C ASP A 26 2.45 34.40 -9.61
N ILE A 27 3.05 33.23 -9.85
CA ILE A 27 3.31 32.69 -11.19
C ILE A 27 2.18 31.74 -11.62
N PHE A 28 1.58 31.03 -10.68
CA PHE A 28 0.62 29.96 -10.95
C PHE A 28 -0.43 29.87 -9.84
N ASP A 29 -1.54 30.60 -10.02
CA ASP A 29 -2.65 30.66 -9.08
C ASP A 29 -3.61 29.48 -9.28
N ILE A 30 -3.27 28.36 -8.63
CA ILE A 30 -4.03 27.10 -8.67
C ILE A 30 -5.14 27.07 -7.61
N GLY A 31 -5.22 28.09 -6.76
CA GLY A 31 -6.19 28.19 -5.67
C GLY A 31 -5.58 28.68 -4.35
N GLU A 32 -6.36 28.57 -3.28
CA GLU A 32 -5.96 29.05 -1.97
C GLU A 32 -4.77 28.28 -1.40
N THR A 33 -3.81 28.99 -0.82
CA THR A 33 -2.55 28.41 -0.31
C THR A 33 -2.80 27.34 0.75
N ALA A 34 -3.82 27.53 1.58
CA ALA A 34 -4.26 26.53 2.55
C ALA A 34 -4.79 25.26 1.87
N ALA A 35 -5.61 25.39 0.83
CA ALA A 35 -6.17 24.26 0.10
C ALA A 35 -5.08 23.48 -0.66
N VAL A 36 -4.16 24.17 -1.33
CA VAL A 36 -3.04 23.54 -2.05
C VAL A 36 -2.15 22.77 -1.10
N ARG A 37 -1.73 23.40 0.02
CA ARG A 37 -0.93 22.72 1.06
C ARG A 37 -1.65 21.53 1.66
N TYR A 38 -2.94 21.67 1.93
CA TYR A 38 -3.77 20.58 2.45
C TYR A 38 -3.78 19.40 1.48
N TRP A 39 -4.08 19.62 0.20
CA TRP A 39 -4.12 18.55 -0.80
C TRP A 39 -2.74 17.93 -1.06
N LEU A 40 -1.67 18.73 -1.03
CA LEU A 40 -0.29 18.25 -1.19
C LEU A 40 0.09 17.21 -0.13
N VAL A 41 -0.39 17.38 1.10
CA VAL A 41 -0.18 16.43 2.22
C VAL A 41 -1.26 15.35 2.25
N ALA A 42 -2.51 15.68 1.96
CA ALA A 42 -3.64 14.77 2.04
C ALA A 42 -3.53 13.63 1.03
N VAL A 43 -3.06 13.90 -0.19
CA VAL A 43 -2.90 12.86 -1.24
C VAL A 43 -1.96 11.73 -0.80
N PRO A 44 -0.69 11.97 -0.42
CA PRO A 44 0.21 10.89 -0.02
C PRO A 44 -0.29 10.15 1.23
N VAL A 45 -0.87 10.88 2.20
CA VAL A 45 -1.45 10.26 3.41
C VAL A 45 -2.64 9.37 3.05
N LEU A 46 -3.53 9.83 2.18
CA LEU A 46 -4.67 9.06 1.70
C LEU A 46 -4.24 7.81 0.94
N VAL A 47 -3.23 7.92 0.07
CA VAL A 47 -2.67 6.78 -0.67
C VAL A 47 -2.10 5.74 0.30
N ALA A 48 -1.31 6.17 1.30
CA ALA A 48 -0.78 5.27 2.32
C ALA A 48 -1.91 4.61 3.15
N PHE A 49 -2.94 5.37 3.52
CA PHE A 49 -4.09 4.88 4.25
C PHE A 49 -4.89 3.83 3.46
N ILE A 50 -5.18 4.10 2.19
CA ILE A 50 -5.87 3.16 1.29
C ILE A 50 -5.03 1.89 1.09
N ALA A 51 -3.71 2.02 0.96
CA ALA A 51 -2.83 0.86 0.84
C ALA A 51 -2.92 -0.07 2.07
N ILE A 52 -2.92 0.51 3.28
CA ILE A 52 -3.08 -0.25 4.53
C ILE A 52 -4.44 -0.93 4.59
N LEU A 53 -5.52 -0.19 4.28
CA LEU A 53 -6.87 -0.76 4.25
C LEU A 53 -7.02 -1.86 3.21
N GLY A 54 -6.38 -1.72 2.04
CA GLY A 54 -6.36 -2.73 0.99
C GLY A 54 -5.70 -4.03 1.46
N ILE A 55 -4.59 -3.94 2.20
CA ILE A 55 -3.94 -5.10 2.82
C ILE A 55 -4.87 -5.76 3.84
N GLY A 56 -5.50 -4.97 4.72
CA GLY A 56 -6.45 -5.49 5.71
C GLY A 56 -7.65 -6.18 5.07
N ALA A 57 -8.21 -5.60 4.01
CA ALA A 57 -9.30 -6.18 3.23
C ALA A 57 -8.87 -7.49 2.55
N TRP A 58 -7.66 -7.55 1.99
CA TRP A 58 -7.11 -8.76 1.40
C TRP A 58 -6.95 -9.89 2.42
N ILE A 59 -6.36 -9.59 3.58
CA ILE A 59 -6.19 -10.59 4.65
C ILE A 59 -7.56 -11.07 5.15
N GLY A 60 -8.49 -10.15 5.41
CA GLY A 60 -9.85 -10.48 5.83
C GLY A 60 -10.58 -11.36 4.81
N TRP A 61 -10.42 -11.07 3.52
CA TRP A 61 -10.94 -11.89 2.42
C TRP A 61 -10.36 -13.30 2.46
N THR A 62 -9.03 -13.44 2.55
CA THR A 62 -8.39 -14.76 2.59
C THR A 62 -8.87 -15.62 3.76
N MET A 63 -9.01 -15.05 4.97
CA MET A 63 -9.52 -15.79 6.15
C MET A 63 -11.00 -16.18 6.03
N ALA A 64 -11.84 -15.35 5.40
CA ALA A 64 -13.24 -15.69 5.16
C ALA A 64 -13.39 -16.81 4.12
N THR A 65 -12.47 -16.87 3.16
CA THR A 65 -12.46 -17.87 2.09
C THR A 65 -11.67 -19.14 2.42
N THR A 66 -10.94 -19.19 3.54
CA THR A 66 -10.29 -20.43 3.98
C THR A 66 -11.35 -21.37 4.59
N PRO A 67 -11.69 -22.49 3.92
CA PRO A 67 -12.51 -23.51 4.54
C PRO A 67 -11.77 -24.03 5.78
N PRO A 68 -12.51 -24.38 6.86
CA PRO A 68 -11.91 -24.91 8.07
C PRO A 68 -10.98 -26.07 7.70
N PRO A 69 -9.75 -26.11 8.26
CA PRO A 69 -8.80 -27.16 7.97
C PRO A 69 -9.47 -28.53 8.19
N LYS A 70 -9.31 -29.44 7.22
CA LYS A 70 -9.87 -30.80 7.31
C LYS A 70 -9.40 -31.46 8.60
N PRO A 71 -10.24 -32.33 9.23
CA PRO A 71 -9.86 -33.07 10.42
C PRO A 71 -8.53 -33.80 10.19
N ILE A 72 -7.60 -33.65 11.15
CA ILE A 72 -6.21 -34.14 11.10
C ILE A 72 -6.14 -35.65 10.81
N GLU A 73 -7.18 -36.40 11.18
CA GLU A 73 -7.29 -37.85 10.95
C GLU A 73 -7.30 -38.25 9.47
N GLU A 74 -7.89 -37.45 8.57
CA GLU A 74 -7.91 -37.78 7.13
C GLU A 74 -6.55 -37.52 6.47
N ILE A 75 -5.83 -36.50 6.95
CA ILE A 75 -4.52 -36.08 6.42
C ILE A 75 -3.42 -37.09 6.82
N GLU A 76 -3.42 -37.58 8.06
CA GLU A 76 -2.48 -38.62 8.49
C GLU A 76 -2.70 -39.96 7.76
N VAL A 77 -3.94 -40.28 7.38
CA VAL A 77 -4.27 -41.51 6.64
C VAL A 77 -3.86 -41.40 5.18
N GLU A 78 -4.03 -40.24 4.55
CA GLU A 78 -3.52 -39.98 3.20
C GLU A 78 -1.99 -39.98 3.15
N GLU A 79 -1.29 -39.32 4.09
CA GLU A 79 0.17 -39.33 4.17
C GLU A 79 0.73 -40.74 4.41
N LYS A 80 0.07 -41.56 5.25
CA LYS A 80 0.46 -42.96 5.46
C LYS A 80 0.27 -43.81 4.21
N LYS A 81 -0.84 -43.64 3.48
CA LYS A 81 -1.08 -44.37 2.22
C LYS A 81 -0.09 -44.00 1.13
N GLU A 82 0.21 -42.71 0.96
CA GLU A 82 1.22 -42.27 -0.01
C GLU A 82 2.64 -42.74 0.35
N ALA A 83 2.93 -42.86 1.65
CA ALA A 83 4.21 -43.39 2.14
C ALA A 83 4.34 -44.92 1.99
N GLU A 84 3.22 -45.66 1.98
CA GLU A 84 3.19 -47.10 1.69
C GLU A 84 3.29 -47.37 0.19
N GLU A 85 2.58 -46.61 -0.65
CA GLU A 85 2.61 -46.78 -2.12
C GLU A 85 3.99 -46.44 -2.73
N LYS A 86 4.78 -45.56 -2.10
CA LYS A 86 6.17 -45.26 -2.51
C LYS A 86 7.21 -46.29 -2.05
N LYS A 87 6.83 -47.24 -1.18
CA LYS A 87 7.73 -48.27 -0.63
C LYS A 87 7.53 -49.64 -1.26
N GLU A 88 6.50 -49.81 -2.08
CA GLU A 88 6.26 -50.96 -2.95
C GLU A 88 6.82 -50.70 -4.36
#